data_AF-A0A934P0I7-F1
#
_entry.id   AF-A0A934P0I7-F1
#
_cell.length_a   1.000
_cell.length_b   1.000
_cell.length_c   1.000
_cell.angle_alpha   90.00
_cell.angle_beta   90.00
_cell.angle_gamma   90.00
#
_symmetry.space_group_name_H-M   'P 1'
#
loop_
_entity.id
_entity.type
_entity.pdbx_description
1 polymer ?
#
loop_
_entity_poly.entity_id
_entity_poly.type
_entity_poly.pdbx_seq_one_letter_code
_entity_poly.pdbx_strand_id
1 'polypeptide(L)' 'MLTANEVREITGVPVSTLHDWASKRERGLDAPGPHHMRLSVRHRRWARRDVYAWLESARV' A
#
# COMPACT_ATOMS: atom_id res chain seq x y z
N MET A 1 -0.98 -6.24 -10.98
CA MET A 1 -1.34 -5.60 -9.69
C MET A 1 -0.93 -6.54 -8.58
N LEU A 2 -0.48 -6.01 -7.44
CA LEU A 2 0.06 -6.76 -6.31
C LEU A 2 -0.98 -6.91 -5.20
N THR A 3 -0.97 -8.06 -4.54
CA THR A 3 -1.66 -8.34 -3.27
C THR A 3 -0.90 -7.73 -2.10
N ALA A 4 -1.54 -7.63 -0.93
CA ALA A 4 -0.86 -7.13 0.26
C ALA A 4 0.35 -8.00 0.67
N ASN A 5 0.28 -9.32 0.44
CA ASN A 5 1.40 -10.23 0.70
C ASN A 5 2.59 -9.93 -0.23
N GLU A 6 2.36 -9.79 -1.54
CA GLU A 6 3.44 -9.45 -2.48
C GLU A 6 4.06 -8.07 -2.17
N VAL A 7 3.25 -7.10 -1.75
CA VAL A 7 3.76 -5.79 -1.31
C VAL A 7 4.60 -5.93 -0.05
N ARG A 8 4.19 -6.75 0.91
CA ARG A 8 4.99 -7.07 2.11
C ARG A 8 6.33 -7.68 1.71
N GLU A 9 6.36 -8.61 0.77
CA GLU A 9 7.61 -9.23 0.32
C GLU A 9 8.58 -8.23 -0.32
N ILE A 10 8.05 -7.23 -1.04
CA ILE A 10 8.85 -6.19 -1.69
C ILE A 10 9.32 -5.11 -0.70
N THR A 11 8.43 -4.68 0.20
CA THR A 11 8.65 -3.50 1.07
C THR A 11 9.15 -3.86 2.47
N GLY A 12 8.97 -5.10 2.90
CA GLY A 12 9.15 -5.53 4.30
C GLY A 12 8.03 -5.08 5.25
N VAL A 13 7.10 -4.24 4.80
CA VAL A 13 6.02 -3.71 5.66
C VAL A 13 4.98 -4.80 5.94
N PRO A 14 4.55 -4.99 7.21
CA PRO A 14 3.51 -5.96 7.54
C PRO A 14 2.19 -5.69 6.80
N VAL A 15 1.50 -6.77 6.42
CA VAL A 15 0.19 -6.70 5.74
C VAL A 15 -0.85 -5.92 6.54
N SER A 16 -0.85 -6.06 7.87
CA SER A 16 -1.73 -5.31 8.77
C SER A 16 -1.49 -3.80 8.65
N THR A 17 -0.24 -3.36 8.63
CA THR A 17 0.16 -1.97 8.45
C THR A 17 -0.25 -1.43 7.07
N LEU A 18 -0.06 -2.22 6.01
CA LEU A 18 -0.51 -1.85 4.66
C LEU A 18 -2.04 -1.64 4.61
N HIS A 19 -2.81 -2.49 5.31
CA HIS A 19 -4.26 -2.33 5.43
C HIS A 19 -4.68 -1.14 6.28
N ASP A 20 -3.95 -0.84 7.36
CA ASP A 20 -4.18 0.36 8.17
C ASP A 20 -3.96 1.63 7.33
N TRP A 21 -2.85 1.73 6.62
CA TRP A 21 -2.55 2.86 5.74
C TRP A 21 -3.58 3.02 4.64
N ALA A 22 -3.97 1.92 3.98
CA ALA A 22 -5.03 1.97 2.99
C ALA A 22 -6.37 2.45 3.58
N SER A 23 -6.71 1.99 4.79
CA SER A 23 -7.94 2.40 5.48
C SER A 23 -7.91 3.86 5.92
N LYS A 24 -6.76 4.37 6.36
CA LYS A 24 -6.54 5.80 6.65
C LYS A 24 -6.74 6.65 5.40
N ARG A 25 -6.12 6.25 4.29
CA ARG A 25 -6.21 6.96 3.00
C ARG A 25 -7.63 6.96 2.42
N GLU A 26 -8.37 5.86 2.56
CA GLU A 26 -9.81 5.81 2.20
C GLU A 26 -10.69 6.73 3.04
N ARG A 27 -10.26 7.08 4.25
CA ARG A 27 -10.92 8.06 5.12
C ARG A 27 -10.46 9.50 4.85
N GLY A 28 -9.63 9.70 3.82
CA GLY A 28 -9.05 11.01 3.49
C GLY A 28 -7.91 11.44 4.41
N LEU A 29 -7.37 10.53 5.24
CA LEU A 29 -6.23 10.81 6.09
C LEU A 29 -4.93 10.57 5.33
N ASP A 30 -3.90 11.36 5.64
CA ASP A 30 -2.57 11.09 5.15
C ASP A 30 -2.04 9.77 5.72
N ALA A 31 -1.37 8.99 4.88
CA ALA A 31 -0.78 7.72 5.25
C ALA A 31 0.56 7.54 4.53
N PRO A 32 1.62 7.11 5.24
CA PRO A 32 2.96 7.02 4.68
C PRO A 32 3.16 5.76 3.83
N GLY A 33 2.10 5.17 3.27
CA GLY A 33 2.14 3.90 2.54
C GLY A 33 2.00 4.06 1.03
N PRO A 34 2.31 3.02 0.23
CA PRO A 34 2.15 3.07 -1.21
C PRO A 34 0.67 3.26 -1.61
N HIS A 35 0.44 3.91 -2.75
CA HIS A 35 -0.91 4.16 -3.24
C HIS A 35 -1.64 2.83 -3.50
N HIS A 36 -2.87 2.71 -3.01
CA HIS A 36 -3.68 1.51 -3.16
C HIS A 36 -4.90 1.78 -4.04
N MET A 37 -5.36 0.74 -4.72
CA MET A 37 -6.62 0.71 -5.44
C MET A 37 -7.59 -0.19 -4.70
N ARG A 38 -8.79 0.33 -4.46
CA ARG A 38 -9.90 -0.42 -3.88
C ARG A 38 -10.67 -1.11 -4.98
N LEU A 39 -10.63 -2.44 -5.02
CA LEU A 39 -11.43 -3.25 -5.94
C LEU A 39 -12.81 -3.59 -5.35
N SER A 40 -12.89 -3.76 -4.03
CA SER A 40 -14.14 -3.95 -3.30
C SER A 40 -13.99 -3.48 -1.85
N VAL A 41 -15.04 -3.58 -1.03
CA VAL A 41 -14.99 -3.27 0.41
C VAL A 41 -13.89 -4.05 1.14
N ARG A 42 -13.59 -5.28 0.69
CA ARG A 42 -12.58 -6.17 1.32
C ARG A 42 -11.33 -6.38 0.49
N HIS A 43 -11.37 -6.10 -0.81
CA HIS A 43 -10.25 -6.34 -1.71
C HIS A 43 -9.54 -5.04 -2.09
N ARG A 44 -8.26 -4.99 -1.72
CA ARG A 44 -7.33 -3.93 -2.11
C ARG A 44 -6.17 -4.51 -2.90
N ARG A 45 -5.67 -3.72 -3.85
CA ARG A 45 -4.52 -4.03 -4.69
C ARG A 45 -3.60 -2.83 -4.78
N TRP A 46 -2.34 -3.09 -5.06
CA TRP A 46 -1.33 -2.05 -5.27
C TRP A 46 -0.77 -2.15 -6.69
N ALA A 47 -0.57 -1.01 -7.35
CA ALA A 47 0.20 -1.04 -8.58
C ALA A 47 1.68 -1.21 -8.24
N ARG A 48 2.37 -2.05 -9.00
CA ARG A 48 3.80 -2.28 -8.82
C ARG A 48 4.60 -0.96 -8.90
N ARG A 49 4.26 -0.10 -9.86
CA ARG A 49 4.91 1.22 -10.02
C ARG A 49 4.75 2.10 -8.79
N ASP A 50 3.57 2.12 -8.16
CA ASP A 50 3.27 3.01 -7.03
C ASP A 50 3.99 2.53 -5.77
N VAL A 51 4.17 1.20 -5.64
CA VAL A 51 4.97 0.58 -4.56
C VAL A 51 6.44 0.93 -4.70
N TYR A 52 7.00 0.83 -5.91
CA TYR A 52 8.40 1.20 -6.14
C TYR A 52 8.64 2.70 -6.02
N ALA A 53 7.77 3.54 -6.57
CA ALA A 53 7.86 5.00 -6.42
C ALA A 53 7.82 5.41 -4.94
N TRP A 54 6.98 4.75 -4.14
CA TRP A 54 6.96 4.94 -2.69
C TRP A 54 8.26 4.49 -2.02
N LEU A 55 8.81 3.33 -2.39
CA LEU A 55 10.09 2.85 -1.85
C LEU A 55 11.25 3.78 -2.19
N GLU A 56 11.27 4.34 -3.40
CA GLU A 56 12.26 5.34 -3.82
C GLU A 56 12.12 6.62 -3.01
N SER A 57 10.88 7.09 -2.79
CA SER A 57 10.59 8.24 -1.94
C SER A 57 10.93 8.02 -0.46
N ALA A 58 10.81 6.79 0.05
CA ALA A 58 11.06 6.45 1.46
C ALA A 58 12.54 6.15 1.77
N ARG A 59 13.38 6.00 0.73
CA ARG A 59 14.83 5.77 0.85
C ARG A 59 15.65 7.07 0.95
N VAL A 60 15.00 8.23 0.85
CA VAL A 60 15.59 9.56 1.00
C VAL A 60 15.58 10.01 2.45
#